data_AF-A0A1F6A3P4-F1
#
_entry.id   AF-A0A1F6A3P4-F1
#
_cell.length_a   1.000
_cell.length_b   1.000
_cell.length_c   1.000
_cell.angle_alpha   90.00
_cell.angle_beta   90.00
_cell.angle_gamma   90.00
#
_symmetry.space_group_name_H-M   'P 1'
#
loop_
_entity.id
_entity.type
_entity.pdbx_description
1 polymer ?
#
loop_
_entity_poly.entity_id
_entity_poly.type
_entity_poly.pdbx_seq_one_letter_code
_entity_poly.pdbx_strand_id
1 'polypeptide(L)'
;MNKIQLTITPQELEILRLKASSLGYNVTKYIKFLISRETYSFIERVPEYPLPKKVARLAQTALDEHREGKSIELKDVDDLDTL
;
A
#
# COMPACT_ATOMS: atom_id res chain seq x y z
N MET A 1 -5.66 2.65 23.12
CA MET A 1 -4.86 1.41 23.03
C MET A 1 -5.84 0.24 23.06
N ASN A 2 -5.85 -0.63 22.05
CA ASN A 2 -6.85 -1.70 21.94
C ASN A 2 -6.31 -2.99 22.56
N LYS A 3 -7.15 -3.70 23.32
CA LYS A 3 -6.81 -4.99 23.93
C LYS A 3 -7.34 -6.13 23.05
N ILE A 4 -6.49 -7.11 22.75
CA ILE A 4 -6.86 -8.35 22.06
C ILE A 4 -6.71 -9.49 23.06
N GLN A 5 -7.77 -10.29 23.24
CA GLN A 5 -7.74 -11.52 24.03
C GLN A 5 -7.96 -12.69 23.08
N LEU A 6 -7.07 -13.67 23.12
CA LEU A 6 -7.11 -14.88 22.31
C LEU A 6 -7.06 -16.08 23.25
N THR A 7 -7.94 -17.05 23.01
CA THR A 7 -7.86 -18.36 23.64
C THR A 7 -7.17 -19.29 22.66
N ILE A 8 -6.06 -19.89 23.09
CA ILE A 8 -5.28 -20.84 22.30
C ILE A 8 -4.95 -22.05 23.15
N THR A 9 -4.80 -23.18 22.50
CA THR A 9 -4.40 -24.43 23.13
C THR A 9 -2.92 -24.38 23.57
N PRO A 10 -2.51 -25.20 24.55
CA PRO A 10 -1.10 -25.30 24.94
C PRO A 10 -0.17 -25.65 23.77
N GLN A 11 -0.64 -26.50 22.84
CA GLN A 11 0.12 -26.93 21.66
C GLN A 11 0.37 -25.76 20.71
N GLU A 12 -0.65 -24.94 20.44
CA GLU A 12 -0.52 -23.74 19.61
C GLU A 12 0.40 -22.71 20.24
N LEU A 13 0.30 -22.52 21.56
CA LEU A 13 1.19 -21.62 22.30
C LEU A 13 2.65 -22.05 22.15
N GLU A 14 2.94 -23.35 22.22
CA GLU A 14 4.30 -23.87 22.09
C GLU A 14 4.87 -23.69 20.68
N ILE A 15 4.05 -23.96 19.65
CA ILE A 15 4.41 -23.67 18.26
C ILE A 15 4.71 -22.19 18.07
N LEU A 16 3.88 -21.30 18.62
CA LEU A 16 4.09 -19.86 18.56
C LEU A 16 5.37 -19.44 19.29
N ARG A 17 5.68 -20.04 20.45
CA ARG A 17 6.91 -19.79 21.20
C ARG A 17 8.16 -20.18 20.42
N LEU A 18 8.15 -21.35 19.80
CA LEU A 18 9.27 -21.83 18.99
C LEU A 18 9.55 -20.88 17.81
N LYS A 19 8.51 -20.50 17.07
CA LYS A 19 8.64 -19.55 15.95
C LYS A 19 9.00 -18.13 16.40
N ALA A 20 8.47 -17.69 17.54
CA ALA A 20 8.84 -16.39 18.09
C ALA A 20 10.32 -16.36 18.49
N SER A 21 10.80 -17.43 19.12
CA SER A 21 12.19 -17.56 19.58
C SER A 21 13.19 -17.55 18.43
N SER A 22 12.86 -18.17 17.29
CA SER A 22 13.74 -18.13 16.10
C SER A 22 13.93 -16.72 15.53
N LEU A 23 13.04 -15.78 15.86
CA LEU A 23 13.13 -14.37 15.47
C LEU A 23 13.56 -13.46 16.64
N GLY A 24 13.93 -14.04 17.80
CA GLY A 24 14.26 -13.28 19.01
C GLY A 24 13.07 -12.52 19.60
N TYR A 25 11.83 -12.95 19.32
CA TYR A 25 10.60 -12.33 19.79
C TYR A 25 9.96 -13.11 20.94
N ASN A 26 9.24 -12.39 21.80
CA ASN A 26 8.25 -13.02 22.68
C ASN A 26 6.95 -13.30 21.90
N VAL A 27 6.10 -14.17 22.45
CA VAL A 27 4.84 -14.60 21.81
C VAL A 27 3.96 -13.41 21.46
N THR A 28 3.81 -12.44 22.36
CA THR A 28 2.98 -11.25 22.13
C THR A 28 3.48 -10.42 20.95
N LYS A 29 4.79 -10.19 20.85
CA LYS A 29 5.41 -9.45 19.74
C LYS A 29 5.27 -10.21 18.43
N TYR A 30 5.43 -11.53 18.47
CA TYR A 30 5.25 -12.38 17.30
C TYR A 30 3.79 -12.39 16.80
N ILE A 31 2.79 -12.46 17.69
CA ILE A 31 1.37 -12.36 17.32
C ILE A 31 1.09 -11.00 16.66
N LYS A 32 1.61 -9.89 17.22
CA LYS A 32 1.47 -8.56 16.60
C LYS A 32 2.08 -8.54 15.21
N PHE A 33 3.28 -9.10 15.05
CA PHE A 33 3.94 -9.20 13.75
C PHE A 33 3.09 -9.97 12.73
N LEU A 34 2.52 -11.11 13.12
CA LEU A 34 1.64 -11.89 12.25
C LEU A 34 0.42 -11.07 11.83
N ILE A 35 -0.26 -10.43 12.77
CA ILE A 35 -1.43 -9.57 12.47
C ILE A 35 -1.03 -8.45 11.50
N SER A 36 0.08 -7.76 11.76
CA SER A 36 0.57 -6.70 10.88
C SER A 36 0.90 -7.20 9.48
N ARG A 37 1.56 -8.36 9.36
CA ARG A 37 1.90 -8.96 8.07
C ARG A 37 0.66 -9.32 7.26
N GLU A 38 -0.32 -9.96 7.88
CA GLU A 38 -1.58 -10.28 7.20
C GLU A 38 -2.32 -8.99 6.82
N THR A 39 -2.38 -8.01 7.73
CA THR A 39 -3.05 -6.72 7.45
C THR A 39 -2.37 -5.95 6.32
N TYR A 40 -1.05 -6.02 6.20
CA TYR A 40 -0.32 -5.39 5.11
C TYR A 40 -0.81 -5.88 3.73
N SER A 41 -1.08 -7.18 3.59
CA SER A 41 -1.65 -7.74 2.35
C SER A 41 -3.07 -7.23 2.03
N PHE A 42 -3.83 -6.82 3.05
CA PHE A 42 -5.14 -6.17 2.86
C PHE A 42 -5.02 -4.69 2.47
N ILE A 43 -3.94 -4.01 2.89
CA ILE A 43 -3.71 -2.58 2.63
C ILE A 43 -3.08 -2.32 1.25
N GLU A 44 -2.40 -3.31 0.64
CA GLU A 44 -1.87 -3.19 -0.73
C GLU A 44 -2.93 -2.94 -1.81
N ARG A 45 -4.22 -3.10 -1.48
CA ARG A 45 -5.30 -2.46 -2.23
C ARG A 45 -5.34 -0.99 -1.84
N VAL A 46 -4.43 -0.20 -2.42
CA VAL A 46 -4.53 1.27 -2.42
C VAL A 46 -5.99 1.61 -2.74
N PRO A 47 -6.67 2.48 -1.97
CA PRO A 47 -8.04 2.82 -2.26
C PRO A 47 -8.11 3.40 -3.69
N GLU A 48 -8.64 2.63 -4.62
CA GLU A 48 -8.91 3.07 -5.97
C GLU A 48 -10.13 3.97 -5.90
N TYR A 49 -9.91 5.28 -6.07
CA TYR A 49 -11.00 6.23 -6.19
C TYR A 49 -11.43 6.28 -7.65
N PRO A 50 -12.71 6.01 -7.97
CA PRO A 50 -13.18 6.11 -9.35
C PRO A 50 -13.02 7.55 -9.82
N LEU A 51 -12.26 7.72 -10.90
CA LEU A 51 -12.00 9.03 -11.48
C LEU A 51 -13.30 9.57 -12.10
N PRO A 52 -13.71 10.82 -11.84
CA PRO A 52 -14.94 11.36 -12.42
C PRO A 52 -14.91 11.31 -13.95
N LYS A 53 -16.04 10.96 -14.59
CA LYS A 53 -16.14 10.78 -16.06
C LYS A 53 -15.57 11.95 -16.87
N LYS A 54 -15.74 13.18 -16.38
CA LYS A 54 -15.20 14.41 -17.01
C LYS A 54 -13.67 14.40 -17.03
N VAL A 55 -13.04 14.06 -15.90
CA VAL A 55 -11.58 14.02 -15.78
C VAL A 55 -11.00 12.86 -16.58
N ALA A 56 -11.71 11.72 -16.64
CA ALA A 56 -11.26 10.56 -17.42
C ALA A 56 -11.20 10.88 -18.91
N ARG A 57 -12.21 11.62 -19.40
CA ARG A 57 -12.22 12.11 -20.78
C ARG A 57 -11.08 13.09 -21.07
N LEU A 58 -10.82 14.02 -20.15
CA LEU A 58 -9.71 14.98 -20.30
C LEU A 58 -8.35 14.28 -20.31
N ALA A 59 -8.14 13.31 -19.41
CA ALA A 59 -6.92 12.51 -19.36
C ALA A 59 -6.73 11.71 -20.66
N GLN A 60 -7.80 11.13 -21.20
CA GLN A 60 -7.76 10.43 -22.48
C GLN A 60 -7.37 11.38 -23.63
N THR A 61 -8.00 12.55 -23.71
CA THR A 61 -7.65 13.57 -24.71
C THR A 61 -6.20 14.01 -24.61
N ALA A 62 -5.68 14.26 -23.40
CA ALA A 62 -4.29 14.64 -23.20
C ALA A 62 -3.30 13.55 -23.64
N LEU A 63 -3.63 12.27 -23.41
CA LEU A 63 -2.81 11.15 -23.91
C LEU A 63 -2.81 11.06 -25.43
N ASP A 64 -3.96 11.30 -26.06
CA ASP A 64 -4.08 11.28 -27.51
C ASP A 64 -3.33 12.48 -28.13
N GLU A 65 -3.42 13.68 -27.55
CA GLU A 65 -2.65 14.86 -27.95
C GLU A 65 -1.13 14.65 -27.80
N HIS A 66 -0.69 14.00 -26.72
CA HIS A 66 0.72 13.64 -26.53
C HIS A 66 1.20 12.68 -27.63
N ARG A 67 0.41 11.64 -27.95
CA ARG A 67 0.72 10.69 -29.03
C ARG A 67 0.76 11.36 -30.40
N GLU A 68 -0.06 12.38 -30.61
CA GLU A 68 -0.07 13.20 -31.82
C GLU A 68 1.07 14.24 -31.85
N GLY A 69 1.92 14.31 -30.83
CA GLY A 69 3.06 15.23 -30.76
C GLY A 69 2.67 16.68 -30.46
N LYS A 70 1.46 16.92 -29.94
CA LYS A 70 0.95 18.26 -29.59
C LYS A 70 1.39 18.73 -28.20
N SER A 71 2.11 17.89 -27.46
CA SER A 71 2.68 18.23 -26.16
C SER A 71 4.18 18.45 -26.26
N ILE A 72 4.72 19.32 -25.42
CA ILE A 72 6.15 19.50 -25.23
C ILE A 72 6.58 19.00 -23.84
N GLU A 73 7.77 18.43 -23.76
CA GLU A 73 8.38 18.07 -22.48
C GLU A 73 9.08 19.29 -21.90
N LEU A 74 8.70 19.66 -20.68
CA LEU A 74 9.38 20.71 -19.91
C LEU A 74 10.42 20.02 -19.02
N LYS A 75 11.66 20.50 -19.09
CA LYS A 75 12.78 19.98 -18.30
C LYS A 75 12.98 20.78 -17.03
N ASP A 76 12.61 22.06 -17.04
CA ASP A 76 12.63 22.94 -15.89
C ASP A 76 11.33 23.75 -15.79
N VAL A 77 11.05 24.29 -14.60
CA VAL A 77 9.89 25.16 -14.36
C VAL A 77 9.99 26.44 -15.18
N ASP A 78 11.22 26.92 -15.40
CA ASP A 78 11.51 28.13 -16.20
C ASP A 78 11.12 27.97 -17.69
N ASP A 79 10.94 26.73 -18.19
CA ASP A 79 10.49 26.49 -19.56
C ASP A 79 9.06 27.02 -19.81
N LEU A 80 8.25 27.21 -18.74
CA LEU A 80 6.90 27.77 -18.83
C LEU A 80 6.88 29.24 -19.27
N ASP A 81 7.93 29.99 -18.98
CA ASP A 81 8.02 31.41 -19.33
C ASP A 81 8.38 31.62 -20.81
N THR A 82 8.72 30.54 -21.53
CA THR A 82 9.12 30.56 -22.94
C THR A 82 8.06 30.05 -23.92
N LEU A 83 6.88 29.65 -23.39
CA LEU A 83 5.70 29.19 -24.12
C LEU A 83 4.78 30.32 -24.55
#